data_AF-A0A834JMQ1-F1
#
_entry.id   AF-A0A834JMQ1-F1
#
_cell.length_a   1.000
_cell.length_b   1.000
_cell.length_c   1.000
_cell.angle_alpha   90.00
_cell.angle_beta   90.00
_cell.angle_gamma   90.00
#
_symmetry.space_group_name_H-M   'P 1'
#
loop_
_entity.id
_entity.type
_entity.pdbx_description
1 polymer ?
#
loop_
_entity_poly.entity_id
_entity_poly.type
_entity_poly.pdbx_seq_one_letter_code
_entity_poly.pdbx_strand_id
1 'polypeptide(L)'
;METTSNGNETGGRHQRATAHVGDSIDSSRMGCCGCSDEVSSKVEPGTPENEEMAARRSERIFVTDRSCTDLLTLIILIALLGGFAFLITNAVKKGDIYRIIYGYDNCGNVCGRITPSENDPAFSCKGADYRNRTYLKMQIETNGIKTRQCVDNCDDPDYHIFFLNRCIPKKLTDTAISLIKRLGLENFYKEVSTDLRVAWRELMYLCLIALAFSLGILIAFRYMVQWIVYIVLIGVIVACIGGTTYLWMAWYQEKKELDSKDISEKENFEEDSSLQAYFIYAIVMSVVTVITLLIVLVMRKRIALVMQLFREAGKAVYSMPALLLQPIYTYLLIGLSMFAWIYCMLWIESAGTVYRNKMRINFRKDALLITARWYNLFVFFVTCEFFLGCQHMVVALAVARWFFTRDKKRLSLTVTKGFGYLIRYHLGTIAFGALIIGIVRLVRAMISFVQNRLKKFDNDLVRGILWCCQCCLWCFECALKFLTRNAYIETAIYGCNFCTGGKKAFQALSSNILRVAAINSVGDFVLFLGKVLVVVLTVITGIYLIQKKEGLQHPWVPIALAGVLAFLVSHCFISIYEMIIDSIFLCFCEDCAKNDGISRPYFMSRGLMEFVENSKKALRQLDETQ
;
A
#
# COMPACT_ATOMS: atom_id res chain seq x y z
N MET A 1 -76.05 -34.10 29.35
CA MET A 1 -77.26 -33.81 28.56
C MET A 1 -77.27 -32.32 28.26
N GLU A 2 -77.50 -31.98 26.99
CA GLU A 2 -78.60 -31.13 26.53
C GLU A 2 -79.24 -30.13 27.53
N THR A 3 -79.62 -28.90 27.17
CA THR A 3 -79.68 -28.16 25.87
C THR A 3 -80.14 -26.70 26.14
N THR A 4 -79.95 -25.77 25.19
CA THR A 4 -80.85 -24.66 24.72
C THR A 4 -81.88 -23.96 25.66
N SER A 5 -82.38 -22.72 25.44
CA SER A 5 -82.08 -21.54 24.60
C SER A 5 -83.18 -20.46 24.84
N ASN A 6 -82.92 -19.20 24.47
CA ASN A 6 -83.85 -18.14 23.95
C ASN A 6 -84.06 -16.82 24.74
N GLY A 7 -84.16 -15.71 23.96
CA GLY A 7 -84.81 -14.42 24.30
C GLY A 7 -83.88 -13.35 24.91
N ASN A 8 -83.40 -12.27 24.26
CA ASN A 8 -84.09 -11.20 23.48
C ASN A 8 -85.21 -10.52 24.32
N GLU A 9 -85.30 -9.20 24.58
CA GLU A 9 -84.69 -7.94 24.06
C GLU A 9 -84.80 -6.81 25.13
N THR A 10 -84.22 -5.60 25.08
CA THR A 10 -83.15 -4.88 24.30
C THR A 10 -82.67 -3.68 25.15
N GLY A 11 -81.56 -2.98 24.84
CA GLY A 11 -81.25 -1.70 25.52
C GLY A 11 -79.83 -1.11 25.47
N GLY A 12 -79.38 -0.57 24.33
CA GLY A 12 -78.50 0.61 24.30
C GLY A 12 -76.96 0.45 24.18
N ARG A 13 -76.40 1.39 23.39
CA ARG A 13 -74.97 1.79 23.21
C ARG A 13 -74.09 0.95 22.27
N HIS A 14 -73.62 1.61 21.20
CA HIS A 14 -72.74 1.06 20.17
C HIS A 14 -71.31 0.77 20.64
N GLN A 15 -70.68 -0.19 19.94
CA GLN A 15 -69.29 -0.63 20.09
C GLN A 15 -68.27 0.47 19.75
N ARG A 16 -67.15 0.49 20.49
CA ARG A 16 -65.83 0.84 19.96
C ARG A 16 -64.73 0.06 20.68
N ALA A 17 -63.70 -0.31 19.93
CA ALA A 17 -62.61 -1.14 20.43
C ALA A 17 -61.72 -0.42 21.46
N THR A 18 -61.13 -1.19 22.37
CA THR A 18 -60.01 -0.78 23.21
C THR A 18 -58.85 -1.76 23.03
N ALA A 19 -57.98 -1.45 22.07
CA ALA A 19 -56.66 -2.05 21.95
C ALA A 19 -55.63 -1.17 22.69
N HIS A 20 -54.58 -1.81 23.21
CA HIS A 20 -53.30 -1.26 23.66
C HIS A 20 -53.23 0.24 24.03
N VAL A 21 -53.19 0.50 25.33
CA VAL A 21 -52.32 1.53 25.92
C VAL A 21 -51.01 0.83 26.30
N GLY A 22 -49.80 1.36 26.07
CA GLY A 22 -49.49 2.64 25.44
C GLY A 22 -48.32 3.35 26.12
N ASP A 23 -47.16 2.70 26.25
CA ASP A 23 -45.92 3.37 26.65
C ASP A 23 -45.05 3.63 25.42
N SER A 24 -45.18 4.84 24.91
CA SER A 24 -44.39 5.37 23.81
C SER A 24 -43.03 5.86 24.32
N ILE A 25 -41.98 5.05 24.15
CA ILE A 25 -40.61 5.58 24.06
C ILE A 25 -40.27 5.75 22.58
N ASP A 26 -40.01 7.00 22.22
CA ASP A 26 -39.87 7.51 20.86
C ASP A 26 -38.72 6.84 20.07
N SER A 27 -39.10 5.97 19.14
CA SER A 27 -38.21 5.32 18.17
C SER A 27 -38.08 6.13 16.85
N SER A 28 -38.11 7.46 16.91
CA SER A 28 -37.88 8.35 15.75
C SER A 28 -36.44 8.89 15.66
N ARG A 29 -35.45 7.98 15.59
CA ARG A 29 -34.13 8.29 15.03
C ARG A 29 -33.86 7.51 13.75
N MET A 30 -34.44 7.97 12.65
CA MET A 30 -33.85 7.79 11.31
C MET A 30 -32.52 8.57 11.26
N GLY A 31 -31.45 7.95 11.76
CA GLY A 31 -30.09 8.48 11.68
C GLY A 31 -29.12 7.38 11.29
N CYS A 32 -28.33 7.59 10.23
CA CYS A 32 -27.31 6.66 9.73
C CYS A 32 -26.07 6.55 10.65
N CYS A 33 -26.25 6.75 11.96
CA CYS A 33 -25.21 6.92 12.97
C CYS A 33 -25.54 6.09 14.21
N GLY A 34 -25.38 4.77 14.10
CA GLY A 34 -25.46 3.84 15.23
C GLY A 34 -24.47 2.71 15.05
N CYS A 35 -23.38 2.72 15.82
CA CYS A 35 -22.65 1.49 16.13
C CYS A 35 -23.48 0.65 17.11
N SER A 36 -23.26 -0.66 17.12
CA SER A 36 -23.64 -1.50 18.26
C SER A 36 -22.71 -1.24 19.45
N ASP A 37 -22.81 -0.03 20.03
CA ASP A 37 -22.24 0.26 21.34
C ASP A 37 -23.21 -0.21 22.43
N GLU A 38 -22.95 -1.40 22.96
CA GLU A 38 -23.46 -1.70 24.29
C GLU A 38 -22.74 -0.80 25.30
N VAL A 39 -23.53 -0.10 26.10
CA VAL A 39 -23.06 0.84 27.12
C VAL A 39 -22.12 0.10 28.06
N SER A 40 -20.90 0.64 28.21
CA SER A 40 -19.95 0.18 29.22
C SER A 40 -20.40 0.66 30.60
N SER A 41 -21.43 0.01 31.14
CA SER A 41 -21.68 0.00 32.57
C SER A 41 -21.11 -1.29 33.16
N LYS A 42 -20.28 -1.14 34.19
CA LYS A 42 -20.22 -2.16 35.25
C LYS A 42 -21.63 -2.24 35.82
N VAL A 43 -22.35 -3.32 35.53
CA VAL A 43 -23.68 -3.54 36.10
C VAL A 43 -23.48 -4.11 37.50
N GLU A 44 -24.19 -3.55 38.48
CA GLU A 44 -24.29 -4.12 39.83
C GLU A 44 -24.98 -5.50 39.79
N PRO A 45 -24.86 -6.35 40.83
CA PRO A 45 -25.40 -7.71 40.79
C PRO A 45 -26.93 -7.71 40.59
N GLY A 46 -27.36 -8.12 39.39
CA GLY A 46 -28.77 -8.30 39.03
C GLY A 46 -29.25 -9.73 39.30
N THR A 47 -30.56 -9.94 39.23
CA THR A 47 -31.19 -11.26 39.45
C THR A 47 -30.75 -12.32 38.42
N PRO A 48 -30.87 -13.64 38.72
CA PRO A 48 -30.30 -14.70 37.89
C PRO A 48 -30.72 -14.71 36.41
N GLU A 49 -31.96 -14.32 36.10
CA GLU A 49 -32.42 -14.19 34.70
C GLU A 49 -31.74 -13.03 33.95
N ASN A 50 -31.43 -11.94 34.66
CA ASN A 50 -30.64 -10.84 34.10
C ASN A 50 -29.18 -11.25 33.91
N GLU A 51 -28.61 -12.12 34.76
CA GLU A 51 -27.27 -12.68 34.56
C GLU A 51 -27.23 -13.62 33.36
N GLU A 52 -28.23 -14.48 33.14
CA GLU A 52 -28.26 -15.37 31.97
C GLU A 52 -28.44 -14.59 30.66
N MET A 53 -29.29 -13.55 30.68
CA MET A 53 -29.48 -12.66 29.53
C MET A 53 -28.26 -11.76 29.30
N ALA A 54 -27.58 -11.30 30.35
CA ALA A 54 -26.30 -10.60 30.27
C ALA A 54 -25.16 -11.51 29.80
N ALA A 55 -25.17 -12.81 30.13
CA ALA A 55 -24.20 -13.78 29.62
C ALA A 55 -24.36 -13.98 28.10
N ARG A 56 -25.60 -14.22 27.62
CA ARG A 56 -25.91 -14.33 26.18
C ARG A 56 -25.66 -13.03 25.40
N ARG A 57 -25.73 -11.88 26.08
CA ARG A 57 -25.45 -10.55 25.52
C ARG A 57 -23.93 -10.24 25.49
N SER A 58 -23.22 -10.57 26.56
CA SER A 58 -21.75 -10.51 26.67
C SER A 58 -21.00 -11.44 25.71
N GLU A 59 -21.68 -12.38 25.04
CA GLU A 59 -21.05 -13.31 24.10
C GLU A 59 -20.64 -12.71 22.74
N ARG A 60 -21.08 -11.50 22.37
CA ARG A 60 -20.85 -10.96 21.01
C ARG A 60 -20.12 -9.61 20.97
N ILE A 61 -18.83 -9.62 21.34
CA ILE A 61 -17.88 -8.56 20.95
C ILE A 61 -17.80 -8.46 19.42
N PHE A 62 -17.82 -9.59 18.71
CA PHE A 62 -17.95 -9.63 17.25
C PHE A 62 -19.41 -9.54 16.82
N VAL A 63 -19.78 -8.45 16.16
CA VAL A 63 -21.16 -8.19 15.70
C VAL A 63 -21.49 -9.04 14.48
N THR A 64 -22.53 -9.87 14.60
CA THR A 64 -23.06 -10.73 13.53
C THR A 64 -24.11 -10.04 12.66
N ASP A 65 -24.91 -9.17 13.27
CA ASP A 65 -26.08 -8.53 12.69
C ASP A 65 -25.70 -7.12 12.26
N ARG A 66 -25.59 -6.91 10.94
CA ARG A 66 -24.92 -5.73 10.35
C ARG A 66 -25.88 -4.93 9.46
N SER A 67 -25.66 -3.62 9.43
CA SER A 67 -26.34 -2.67 8.54
C SER A 67 -25.35 -2.11 7.51
N CYS A 68 -25.87 -1.48 6.45
CA CYS A 68 -25.03 -0.87 5.43
C CYS A 68 -24.35 0.41 5.96
N THR A 69 -23.04 0.52 5.79
CA THR A 69 -22.23 1.64 6.28
C THR A 69 -21.81 2.60 5.18
N ASP A 70 -21.84 3.90 5.48
CA ASP A 70 -21.35 5.00 4.62
C ASP A 70 -21.92 5.02 3.18
N LEU A 71 -23.20 4.66 3.01
CA LEU A 71 -23.87 4.52 1.70
C LEU A 71 -23.78 5.77 0.82
N LEU A 72 -23.88 6.97 1.40
CA LEU A 72 -23.74 8.24 0.68
C LEU A 72 -22.39 8.32 -0.05
N THR A 73 -21.31 7.83 0.56
CA THR A 73 -19.97 7.87 0.01
C THR A 73 -19.78 6.87 -1.12
N LEU A 74 -20.47 5.73 -1.07
CA LEU A 74 -20.55 4.80 -2.20
C LEU A 74 -21.27 5.42 -3.40
N ILE A 75 -22.36 6.15 -3.17
CA ILE A 75 -23.09 6.89 -4.22
C ILE A 75 -22.20 7.98 -4.84
N ILE A 76 -21.45 8.73 -4.02
CA ILE A 76 -20.47 9.71 -4.50
C ILE A 76 -19.39 9.04 -5.37
N LEU A 77 -18.83 7.89 -4.95
CA LEU A 77 -17.84 7.17 -5.74
C LEU A 77 -18.41 6.72 -7.10
N ILE A 78 -19.64 6.20 -7.13
CA ILE A 78 -20.32 5.81 -8.37
C ILE A 78 -20.54 7.02 -9.30
N ALA A 79 -20.97 8.17 -8.74
CA ALA A 79 -21.13 9.41 -9.51
C ALA A 79 -19.80 9.91 -10.11
N LEU A 80 -18.70 9.80 -9.35
CA LEU A 80 -17.36 10.14 -9.84
C LEU A 80 -16.90 9.20 -10.99
N LEU A 81 -17.22 7.90 -10.91
CA LEU A 81 -16.96 6.96 -12.01
C LEU A 81 -17.82 7.27 -13.25
N GLY A 82 -19.07 7.69 -13.07
CA GLY A 82 -19.93 8.18 -14.18
C GLY A 82 -19.35 9.44 -14.84
N GLY A 83 -18.87 10.40 -14.04
CA GLY A 83 -18.15 11.58 -14.53
C GLY A 83 -16.89 11.23 -15.31
N PHE A 84 -16.13 10.22 -14.86
CA PHE A 84 -14.97 9.72 -15.61
C PHE A 84 -15.35 9.13 -16.97
N ALA A 85 -16.39 8.30 -17.03
CA ALA A 85 -16.87 7.70 -18.27
C ALA A 85 -17.29 8.78 -19.31
N PHE A 86 -17.94 9.85 -18.85
CA PHE A 86 -18.25 11.02 -19.69
C PHE A 86 -16.98 11.71 -20.24
N LEU A 87 -15.96 11.93 -19.40
CA LEU A 87 -14.69 12.52 -19.84
C LEU A 87 -13.95 11.64 -20.86
N ILE A 88 -13.91 10.32 -20.64
CA ILE A 88 -13.30 9.36 -21.57
C ILE A 88 -14.07 9.31 -22.90
N THR A 89 -15.40 9.29 -22.87
CA THR A 89 -16.22 9.32 -24.11
C THR A 89 -15.93 10.56 -24.97
N ASN A 90 -15.74 11.72 -24.33
CA ASN A 90 -15.34 12.95 -25.02
C ASN A 90 -13.88 12.90 -25.54
N ALA A 91 -12.96 12.26 -24.81
CA ALA A 91 -11.61 12.03 -25.27
C ALA A 91 -11.57 11.10 -26.50
N VAL A 92 -12.31 9.99 -26.48
CA VAL A 92 -12.44 9.05 -27.62
C VAL A 92 -12.99 9.76 -28.87
N LYS A 93 -14.07 10.55 -28.73
CA LYS A 93 -14.65 11.32 -29.85
C LYS A 93 -13.68 12.30 -30.53
N LYS A 94 -12.69 12.84 -29.79
CA LYS A 94 -11.67 13.78 -30.30
C LYS A 94 -10.30 13.10 -30.52
N GLY A 95 -10.18 11.82 -30.20
CA GLY A 95 -8.94 11.06 -30.11
C GLY A 95 -8.70 10.14 -31.30
N ASP A 96 -7.44 9.76 -31.44
CA ASP A 96 -7.00 8.72 -32.38
C ASP A 96 -5.65 8.21 -31.91
N ILE A 97 -5.62 7.06 -31.24
CA ILE A 97 -4.42 6.47 -30.65
C ILE A 97 -3.27 6.36 -31.67
N TYR A 98 -3.59 6.15 -32.96
CA TYR A 98 -2.58 6.02 -34.00
C TYR A 98 -1.76 7.32 -34.22
N ARG A 99 -2.26 8.50 -33.80
CA ARG A 99 -1.47 9.76 -33.74
C ARG A 99 -0.27 9.67 -32.79
N ILE A 100 -0.34 8.81 -31.77
CA ILE A 100 0.79 8.53 -30.86
C ILE A 100 1.73 7.51 -31.51
N ILE A 101 1.16 6.40 -32.00
CA ILE A 101 1.90 5.21 -32.48
C ILE A 101 2.64 5.47 -33.79
N TYR A 102 1.98 6.06 -34.80
CA TYR A 102 2.58 6.33 -36.11
C TYR A 102 2.91 7.81 -36.31
N GLY A 103 2.34 8.70 -35.49
CA GLY A 103 2.51 10.15 -35.67
C GLY A 103 1.61 10.72 -36.77
N TYR A 104 1.79 12.01 -37.06
CA TYR A 104 1.01 12.72 -38.08
C TYR A 104 1.85 13.79 -38.79
N ASP A 105 1.52 14.05 -40.05
CA ASP A 105 2.21 15.02 -40.92
C ASP A 105 1.89 16.49 -40.59
N ASN A 106 2.39 17.43 -41.40
CA ASN A 106 2.05 18.85 -41.29
C ASN A 106 0.56 19.17 -41.52
N CYS A 107 -0.22 18.27 -42.12
CA CYS A 107 -1.64 18.41 -42.41
C CYS A 107 -2.55 17.64 -41.42
N GLY A 108 -1.99 17.03 -40.37
CA GLY A 108 -2.77 16.27 -39.40
C GLY A 108 -3.23 14.89 -39.88
N ASN A 109 -2.71 14.43 -41.02
CA ASN A 109 -2.91 13.08 -41.52
C ASN A 109 -2.01 12.10 -40.75
N VAL A 110 -2.58 10.98 -40.32
CA VAL A 110 -1.88 9.94 -39.55
C VAL A 110 -1.16 9.00 -40.52
N CYS A 111 0.12 8.73 -40.26
CA CYS A 111 0.91 7.83 -41.10
C CYS A 111 0.41 6.38 -40.99
N GLY A 112 0.56 5.59 -42.06
CA GLY A 112 0.16 4.18 -42.13
C GLY A 112 -1.35 3.91 -42.25
N ARG A 113 -2.18 4.94 -42.44
CA ARG A 113 -3.65 4.77 -42.58
C ARG A 113 -4.30 5.84 -43.45
N ILE A 114 -5.57 5.62 -43.78
CA ILE A 114 -6.46 6.68 -44.29
C ILE A 114 -6.87 7.56 -43.10
N THR A 115 -6.75 8.87 -43.26
CA THR A 115 -7.26 9.86 -42.30
C THR A 115 -8.61 10.40 -42.79
N PRO A 116 -9.64 10.54 -41.92
CA PRO A 116 -10.87 11.22 -42.29
C PRO A 116 -10.61 12.67 -42.72
N SER A 117 -11.27 13.13 -43.79
CA SER A 117 -11.27 14.53 -44.19
C SER A 117 -11.95 15.41 -43.15
N GLU A 118 -11.67 16.72 -43.21
CA GLU A 118 -12.33 17.73 -42.39
C GLU A 118 -13.19 18.63 -43.30
N ASN A 119 -14.41 18.98 -42.88
CA ASN A 119 -15.34 19.76 -43.71
C ASN A 119 -14.98 21.26 -43.79
N ASP A 120 -14.17 21.75 -42.85
CA ASP A 120 -13.73 23.15 -42.81
C ASP A 120 -12.61 23.37 -43.85
N PRO A 121 -12.77 24.30 -44.82
CA PRO A 121 -11.76 24.60 -45.84
C PRO A 121 -10.41 25.06 -45.26
N ALA A 122 -10.37 25.55 -44.01
CA ALA A 122 -9.13 25.85 -43.29
C ALA A 122 -8.27 24.60 -42.99
N PHE A 123 -8.78 23.39 -43.25
CA PHE A 123 -8.06 22.12 -43.06
C PHE A 123 -8.07 21.22 -44.31
N SER A 124 -8.29 21.79 -45.50
CA SER A 124 -8.44 21.07 -46.79
C SER A 124 -7.34 20.05 -47.17
N CYS A 125 -6.13 20.12 -46.59
CA CYS A 125 -5.07 19.12 -46.83
C CYS A 125 -5.14 17.90 -45.89
N LYS A 126 -6.11 17.87 -44.96
CA LYS A 126 -6.44 16.72 -44.11
C LYS A 126 -7.47 15.84 -44.83
N GLY A 127 -7.22 14.54 -44.89
CA GLY A 127 -7.99 13.57 -45.66
C GLY A 127 -7.16 12.67 -46.58
N ALA A 128 -5.82 12.68 -46.44
CA ALA A 128 -4.93 11.91 -47.30
C ALA A 128 -4.93 10.41 -46.96
N ASP A 129 -4.68 9.59 -47.98
CA ASP A 129 -4.39 8.16 -47.83
C ASP A 129 -2.89 7.93 -47.70
N TYR A 130 -2.47 7.50 -46.51
CA TYR A 130 -1.09 7.16 -46.19
C TYR A 130 -0.92 5.69 -45.77
N ARG A 131 -1.77 4.77 -46.26
CA ARG A 131 -1.65 3.33 -45.98
C ARG A 131 -0.24 2.75 -46.21
N ASN A 132 0.43 3.18 -47.28
CA ASN A 132 1.79 2.72 -47.61
C ASN A 132 2.88 3.49 -46.83
N ARG A 133 2.59 4.72 -46.39
CA ARG A 133 3.52 5.65 -45.75
C ARG A 133 3.47 5.52 -44.24
N THR A 134 4.08 4.48 -43.70
CA THR A 134 3.97 4.09 -42.29
C THR A 134 4.87 4.86 -41.32
N TYR A 135 5.95 5.50 -41.79
CA TYR A 135 6.91 6.20 -40.94
C TYR A 135 6.71 7.72 -40.94
N LEU A 136 6.92 8.36 -39.80
CA LEU A 136 6.94 9.82 -39.69
C LEU A 136 8.37 10.37 -39.76
N LYS A 137 8.74 11.01 -40.87
CA LYS A 137 9.97 11.79 -40.98
C LYS A 137 9.78 13.16 -40.31
N MET A 138 10.66 13.49 -39.36
CA MET A 138 10.65 14.78 -38.64
C MET A 138 11.93 15.56 -38.93
N GLN A 139 11.83 16.74 -39.55
CA GLN A 139 12.93 17.70 -39.58
C GLN A 139 12.91 18.53 -38.31
N ILE A 140 14.06 18.71 -37.66
CA ILE A 140 14.20 19.43 -36.39
C ILE A 140 15.31 20.47 -36.54
N GLU A 141 15.01 21.71 -36.15
CA GLU A 141 15.94 22.84 -36.10
C GLU A 141 16.10 23.31 -34.63
N THR A 142 16.99 24.27 -34.39
CA THR A 142 17.24 24.85 -33.06
C THR A 142 15.98 25.42 -32.39
N ASN A 143 15.04 25.92 -33.19
CA ASN A 143 13.75 26.46 -32.73
C ASN A 143 12.62 25.40 -32.64
N GLY A 144 12.95 24.11 -32.77
CA GLY A 144 12.03 22.98 -32.67
C GLY A 144 11.74 22.28 -34.01
N ILE A 145 10.66 21.49 -34.07
CA ILE A 145 10.29 20.72 -35.27
C ILE A 145 9.98 21.68 -36.43
N LYS A 146 10.61 21.48 -37.59
CA LYS A 146 10.43 22.27 -38.83
C LYS A 146 9.36 21.67 -39.76
N THR A 147 9.35 20.36 -39.96
CA THR A 147 8.37 19.66 -40.80
C THR A 147 8.10 18.26 -40.27
N ARG A 148 6.91 17.76 -40.61
CA ARG A 148 6.43 16.40 -40.36
C ARG A 148 5.88 15.86 -41.66
N GLN A 149 6.38 14.71 -42.12
CA GLN A 149 5.97 14.09 -43.38
C GLN A 149 5.90 12.58 -43.22
N CYS A 150 4.80 11.95 -43.67
CA CYS A 150 4.72 10.51 -43.75
C CYS A 150 5.53 10.01 -44.96
N VAL A 151 6.33 8.96 -44.76
CA VAL A 151 7.20 8.35 -45.77
C VAL A 151 7.06 6.82 -45.73
N ASP A 152 7.30 6.18 -46.87
CA ASP A 152 7.18 4.73 -47.03
C ASP A 152 8.29 3.97 -46.27
N ASN A 153 9.53 4.50 -46.32
CA ASN A 153 10.70 4.05 -45.57
C ASN A 153 11.54 5.24 -45.06
N CYS A 154 12.45 4.99 -44.10
CA CYS A 154 13.45 5.95 -43.63
C CYS A 154 14.82 5.83 -44.36
N ASP A 155 14.82 5.58 -45.68
CA ASP A 155 16.03 5.24 -46.48
C ASP A 155 17.03 6.41 -46.71
N ASP A 156 16.86 7.52 -45.99
CA ASP A 156 17.71 8.70 -46.09
C ASP A 156 18.95 8.51 -45.18
N PRO A 157 20.19 8.60 -45.72
CA PRO A 157 21.41 8.30 -44.95
C PRO A 157 21.62 9.24 -43.75
N ASP A 158 20.98 10.40 -43.70
CA ASP A 158 21.02 11.32 -42.55
C ASP A 158 19.95 11.02 -41.49
N TYR A 159 19.16 9.94 -41.64
CA TYR A 159 18.06 9.57 -40.72
C TYR A 159 18.20 8.14 -40.23
N HIS A 160 17.50 7.82 -39.13
CA HIS A 160 17.33 6.46 -38.64
C HIS A 160 15.95 6.32 -37.98
N ILE A 161 15.46 5.09 -37.86
CA ILE A 161 14.21 4.78 -37.16
C ILE A 161 14.45 4.82 -35.65
N PHE A 162 13.67 5.65 -34.97
CA PHE A 162 13.56 5.68 -33.51
C PHE A 162 12.23 5.05 -33.05
N PHE A 163 12.01 5.01 -31.73
CA PHE A 163 10.80 4.51 -31.09
C PHE A 163 9.51 5.06 -31.74
N LEU A 164 8.53 4.17 -31.96
CA LEU A 164 7.22 4.45 -32.58
C LEU A 164 7.30 5.04 -34.00
N ASN A 165 7.91 4.28 -34.93
CA ASN A 165 7.94 4.52 -36.38
C ASN A 165 8.32 5.94 -36.82
N ARG A 166 9.29 6.58 -36.14
CA ARG A 166 9.71 7.96 -36.43
C ARG A 166 11.11 7.98 -37.02
N CYS A 167 11.29 8.58 -38.19
CA CYS A 167 12.62 8.90 -38.72
C CYS A 167 13.11 10.20 -38.06
N ILE A 168 14.22 10.13 -37.31
CA ILE A 168 14.85 11.28 -36.64
C ILE A 168 16.23 11.55 -37.26
N PRO A 169 16.67 12.82 -37.44
CA PRO A 169 17.96 13.14 -38.02
C PRO A 169 19.11 12.62 -37.15
N LYS A 170 20.06 11.90 -37.76
CA LYS A 170 21.22 11.29 -37.10
C LYS A 170 21.96 12.29 -36.23
N LYS A 171 22.34 13.47 -36.74
CA LYS A 171 23.05 14.53 -36.00
C LYS A 171 22.46 14.85 -34.60
N LEU A 172 21.14 14.81 -34.46
CA LEU A 172 20.45 15.11 -33.21
C LEU A 172 20.55 13.95 -32.22
N THR A 173 20.40 12.72 -32.71
CA THR A 173 20.69 11.51 -31.95
C THR A 173 22.18 11.33 -31.69
N ASP A 174 23.10 11.62 -32.61
CA ASP A 174 24.55 11.54 -32.40
C ASP A 174 25.02 12.48 -31.28
N THR A 175 24.29 13.57 -31.02
CA THR A 175 24.53 14.43 -29.86
C THR A 175 24.09 13.74 -28.56
N ALA A 176 22.90 13.14 -28.52
CA ALA A 176 22.42 12.39 -27.35
C ALA A 176 23.20 11.08 -27.13
N ILE A 177 23.49 10.36 -28.20
CA ILE A 177 24.28 9.14 -28.29
C ILE A 177 25.73 9.43 -27.93
N SER A 178 26.36 10.52 -28.39
CA SER A 178 27.73 10.85 -27.92
C SER A 178 27.77 11.14 -26.43
N LEU A 179 26.69 11.66 -25.84
CA LEU A 179 26.52 11.80 -24.39
C LEU A 179 26.37 10.43 -23.70
N ILE A 180 25.50 9.55 -24.22
CA ILE A 180 25.30 8.16 -23.75
C ILE A 180 26.58 7.31 -23.93
N LYS A 181 27.37 7.56 -24.98
CA LYS A 181 28.61 6.87 -25.36
C LYS A 181 29.80 7.38 -24.56
N ARG A 182 29.85 8.68 -24.21
CA ARG A 182 30.73 9.21 -23.15
C ARG A 182 30.43 8.60 -21.78
N LEU A 183 29.19 8.16 -21.55
CA LEU A 183 28.76 7.43 -20.36
C LEU A 183 28.85 5.89 -20.50
N GLY A 184 29.29 5.35 -21.65
CA GLY A 184 29.37 3.90 -21.91
C GLY A 184 28.03 3.15 -22.02
N LEU A 185 26.88 3.83 -21.92
CA LEU A 185 25.57 3.22 -21.68
C LEU A 185 24.91 2.58 -22.90
N GLU A 186 25.35 2.89 -24.13
CA GLU A 186 24.63 2.45 -25.34
C GLU A 186 24.87 0.96 -25.66
N ASN A 187 26.11 0.51 -25.49
CA ASN A 187 26.47 -0.91 -25.58
C ASN A 187 25.79 -1.67 -24.44
N PHE A 188 25.97 -1.21 -23.20
CA PHE A 188 25.34 -1.78 -22.00
C PHE A 188 23.82 -1.98 -22.15
N TYR A 189 23.08 -1.02 -22.71
CA TYR A 189 21.63 -1.18 -22.93
C TYR A 189 21.29 -2.31 -23.92
N LYS A 190 22.01 -2.41 -25.05
CA LYS A 190 21.79 -3.46 -26.06
C LYS A 190 22.17 -4.84 -25.53
N GLU A 191 23.27 -4.92 -24.80
CA GLU A 191 23.76 -6.12 -24.13
C GLU A 191 22.74 -6.58 -23.08
N VAL A 192 22.33 -5.71 -22.15
CA VAL A 192 21.30 -6.00 -21.13
C VAL A 192 19.96 -6.41 -21.74
N SER A 193 19.50 -5.75 -22.82
CA SER A 193 18.26 -6.15 -23.50
C SER A 193 18.36 -7.53 -24.15
N THR A 194 19.56 -7.92 -24.58
CA THR A 194 19.85 -9.26 -25.13
C THR A 194 19.92 -10.28 -24.01
N ASP A 195 20.64 -10.00 -22.93
CA ASP A 195 20.76 -10.84 -21.75
C ASP A 195 19.39 -11.14 -21.12
N LEU A 196 18.53 -10.12 -20.96
CA LEU A 196 17.16 -10.29 -20.46
C LEU A 196 16.28 -11.12 -21.41
N ARG A 197 16.47 -11.00 -22.72
CA ARG A 197 15.78 -11.83 -23.73
C ARG A 197 16.26 -13.28 -23.72
N VAL A 198 17.51 -13.54 -23.35
CA VAL A 198 18.06 -14.89 -23.18
C VAL A 198 17.61 -15.49 -21.84
N ALA A 199 17.63 -14.71 -20.75
CA ALA A 199 17.34 -15.14 -19.38
C ALA A 199 15.85 -15.11 -18.97
N TRP A 200 14.92 -14.84 -19.89
CA TRP A 200 13.51 -14.61 -19.54
C TRP A 200 12.82 -15.82 -18.87
N ARG A 201 13.20 -17.04 -19.23
CA ARG A 201 12.65 -18.28 -18.64
C ARG A 201 13.13 -18.44 -17.20
N GLU A 202 14.42 -18.18 -16.98
CA GLU A 202 15.07 -18.22 -15.68
C GLU A 202 14.51 -17.15 -14.75
N LEU A 203 14.21 -15.95 -15.27
CA LEU A 203 13.52 -14.89 -14.53
C LEU A 203 12.11 -15.34 -14.09
N MET A 204 11.36 -16.03 -14.95
CA MET A 204 10.05 -16.60 -14.59
C MET A 204 10.17 -17.71 -13.53
N TYR A 205 11.18 -18.59 -13.62
CA TYR A 205 11.44 -19.58 -12.58
C TYR A 205 11.81 -18.93 -11.25
N LEU A 206 12.65 -17.88 -11.26
CA LEU A 206 13.03 -17.15 -10.05
C LEU A 206 11.84 -16.42 -9.40
N CYS A 207 10.89 -15.89 -10.19
CA CYS A 207 9.64 -15.35 -9.66
C CYS A 207 8.78 -16.41 -8.97
N LEU A 208 8.70 -17.63 -9.53
CA LEU A 208 7.98 -18.75 -8.90
C LEU A 208 8.68 -19.25 -7.63
N ILE A 209 10.01 -19.28 -7.62
CA ILE A 209 10.82 -19.62 -6.43
C ILE A 209 10.67 -18.55 -5.35
N ALA A 210 10.68 -17.26 -5.70
CA ALA A 210 10.43 -16.16 -4.77
C ALA A 210 9.02 -16.23 -4.17
N LEU A 211 8.01 -16.62 -4.95
CA LEU A 211 6.65 -16.89 -4.48
C LEU A 211 6.63 -18.06 -3.48
N ALA A 212 7.33 -19.16 -3.79
CA ALA A 212 7.44 -20.32 -2.91
C ALA A 212 8.14 -19.97 -1.58
N PHE A 213 9.26 -19.23 -1.62
CA PHE A 213 9.93 -18.73 -0.42
C PHE A 213 9.06 -17.72 0.36
N SER A 214 8.28 -16.87 -0.32
CA SER A 214 7.35 -15.93 0.31
C SER A 214 6.21 -16.64 1.06
N LEU A 215 5.68 -17.73 0.51
CA LEU A 215 4.70 -18.57 1.21
C LEU A 215 5.36 -19.38 2.33
N GLY A 216 6.57 -19.90 2.09
CA GLY A 216 7.36 -20.65 3.06
C GLY A 216 7.69 -19.84 4.31
N ILE A 217 8.12 -18.57 4.18
CA ILE A 217 8.46 -17.73 5.33
C ILE A 217 7.24 -17.41 6.19
N LEU A 218 6.05 -17.24 5.60
CA LEU A 218 4.80 -17.04 6.36
C LEU A 218 4.39 -18.27 7.18
N ILE A 219 4.67 -19.48 6.68
CA ILE A 219 4.48 -20.72 7.46
C ILE A 219 5.57 -20.86 8.53
N ALA A 220 6.83 -20.58 8.16
CA ALA A 220 7.97 -20.63 9.09
C ALA A 220 7.80 -19.65 10.26
N PHE A 221 7.16 -18.50 10.06
CA PHE A 221 6.86 -17.54 11.12
C PHE A 221 6.09 -18.13 12.31
N ARG A 222 5.30 -19.20 12.11
CA ARG A 222 4.62 -19.91 13.21
C ARG A 222 5.58 -20.59 14.19
N TYR A 223 6.77 -20.99 13.73
CA TYR A 223 7.71 -21.84 14.45
C TYR A 223 9.05 -21.14 14.75
N MET A 224 9.53 -20.32 13.83
CA MET A 224 10.89 -19.76 13.85
C MET A 224 10.95 -18.29 14.23
N VAL A 225 9.85 -17.55 14.33
CA VAL A 225 9.88 -16.10 14.66
C VAL A 225 10.65 -15.79 15.95
N GLN A 226 10.45 -16.58 17.02
CA GLN A 226 11.21 -16.39 18.26
C GLN A 226 12.72 -16.51 18.02
N TRP A 227 13.15 -17.56 17.33
CA TRP A 227 14.56 -17.78 16.99
C TRP A 227 15.12 -16.69 16.06
N ILE A 228 14.38 -16.33 15.01
CA ILE A 228 14.76 -15.28 14.05
C ILE A 228 15.00 -13.96 14.77
N VAL A 229 14.11 -13.58 15.70
CA VAL A 229 14.27 -12.35 16.48
C VAL A 229 15.44 -12.43 17.45
N TYR A 230 15.60 -13.53 18.19
CA TYR A 230 16.75 -13.66 19.09
C TYR A 230 18.09 -13.68 18.34
N ILE A 231 18.18 -14.37 17.21
CA ILE A 231 19.39 -14.41 16.36
C ILE A 231 19.76 -13.00 15.90
N VAL A 232 18.81 -12.21 15.40
CA VAL A 232 19.11 -10.85 14.93
C VAL A 232 19.35 -9.88 16.07
N LEU A 233 18.66 -10.02 17.20
CA LEU A 233 18.90 -9.21 18.40
C LEU A 233 20.32 -9.44 18.96
N ILE A 234 20.72 -10.72 19.08
CA ILE A 234 22.07 -11.12 19.49
C ILE A 234 23.10 -10.66 18.45
N GLY A 235 22.80 -10.82 17.15
CA GLY A 235 23.67 -10.37 16.06
C GLY A 235 23.94 -8.86 16.09
N VAL A 236 22.92 -8.04 16.34
CA VAL A 236 23.07 -6.58 16.52
C VAL A 236 23.92 -6.27 17.75
N ILE A 237 23.68 -6.94 18.89
CA ILE A 237 24.49 -6.76 20.11
C ILE A 237 25.96 -7.11 19.86
N VAL A 238 26.22 -8.26 19.24
CA VAL A 238 27.59 -8.72 18.90
C VAL A 238 28.26 -7.78 17.91
N ALA A 239 27.55 -7.28 16.90
CA ALA A 239 28.09 -6.31 15.94
C ALA A 239 28.44 -4.96 16.60
N CYS A 240 27.57 -4.44 17.48
CA CYS A 240 27.82 -3.21 18.22
C CYS A 240 29.03 -3.33 19.16
N ILE A 241 29.08 -4.41 19.98
CA ILE A 241 30.19 -4.67 20.88
C ILE A 241 31.48 -4.90 20.09
N GLY A 242 31.46 -5.80 19.10
CA GLY A 242 32.63 -6.14 18.28
C GLY A 242 33.17 -4.95 17.49
N GLY A 243 32.31 -4.14 16.87
CA GLY A 243 32.71 -2.92 16.17
C GLY A 243 33.31 -1.86 17.10
N THR A 244 32.75 -1.70 18.30
CA THR A 244 33.30 -0.81 19.33
C THR A 244 34.68 -1.30 19.81
N THR A 245 34.82 -2.59 20.11
CA THR A 245 36.10 -3.20 20.52
C THR A 245 37.14 -3.09 19.41
N TYR A 246 36.77 -3.32 18.14
CA TYR A 246 37.66 -3.18 16.99
C TYR A 246 38.21 -1.75 16.85
N LEU A 247 37.36 -0.72 16.95
CA LEU A 247 37.80 0.67 16.83
C LEU A 247 38.72 1.10 17.99
N TRP A 248 38.42 0.66 19.23
CA TRP A 248 39.31 0.89 20.37
C TRP A 248 40.66 0.16 20.22
N MET A 249 40.68 -1.05 19.67
CA MET A 249 41.92 -1.77 19.38
C MET A 249 42.73 -1.10 18.27
N ALA A 250 42.09 -0.64 17.19
CA ALA A 250 42.75 0.08 16.10
C ALA A 250 43.40 1.38 16.58
N TRP A 251 42.65 2.20 17.34
CA TRP A 251 43.18 3.41 17.97
C TRP A 251 44.35 3.12 18.92
N TYR A 252 44.26 2.06 19.73
CA TYR A 252 45.34 1.67 20.64
C TYR A 252 46.60 1.20 19.89
N GLN A 253 46.46 0.54 18.74
CA GLN A 253 47.57 0.11 17.90
C GLN A 253 48.30 1.31 17.29
N GLU A 254 47.60 2.20 16.56
CA GLU A 254 48.21 3.43 16.01
C GLU A 254 48.84 4.28 17.12
N LYS A 255 48.15 4.44 18.26
CA LYS A 255 48.69 5.20 19.40
C LYS A 255 49.99 4.61 19.94
N LYS A 256 50.07 3.28 20.06
CA LYS A 256 51.28 2.61 20.56
C LYS A 256 52.45 2.76 19.57
N GLU A 257 52.19 2.72 18.27
CA GLU A 257 53.20 2.97 17.24
C GLU A 257 53.67 4.43 17.28
N LEU A 258 52.75 5.40 17.41
CA LEU A 258 53.07 6.80 17.69
C LEU A 258 53.96 6.95 18.92
N ASP A 259 53.53 6.46 20.09
CA ASP A 259 54.24 6.63 21.35
C ASP A 259 55.69 6.08 21.27
N SER A 260 55.92 5.03 20.46
CA SER A 260 57.23 4.41 20.23
C SER A 260 58.20 5.17 19.31
N LYS A 261 57.75 6.20 18.59
CA LYS A 261 58.57 7.00 17.65
C LYS A 261 59.24 8.20 18.31
N ASP A 262 60.32 8.68 17.69
CA ASP A 262 61.01 9.91 18.09
C ASP A 262 60.22 11.17 17.71
N ILE A 263 60.58 12.32 18.30
CA ILE A 263 59.81 13.58 18.22
C ILE A 263 59.57 14.02 16.76
N SER A 264 60.59 13.96 15.90
CA SER A 264 60.48 14.34 14.49
C SER A 264 59.71 13.32 13.63
N GLU A 265 59.62 12.06 14.07
CA GLU A 265 58.81 11.03 13.39
C GLU A 265 57.35 11.05 13.86
N LYS A 266 57.10 11.52 15.09
CA LYS A 266 55.76 11.74 15.64
C LYS A 266 54.99 12.79 14.86
N GLU A 267 55.57 13.97 14.59
CA GLU A 267 54.88 15.03 13.83
C GLU A 267 54.47 14.54 12.43
N ASN A 268 55.39 13.95 11.66
CA ASN A 268 55.09 13.42 10.32
C ASN A 268 54.04 12.29 10.35
N PHE A 269 54.10 11.38 11.32
CA PHE A 269 53.13 10.29 11.40
C PHE A 269 51.78 10.74 11.98
N GLU A 270 51.71 11.78 12.81
CA GLU A 270 50.44 12.34 13.28
C GLU A 270 49.71 13.10 12.16
N GLU A 271 50.44 13.64 11.17
CA GLU A 271 49.85 14.23 9.95
C GLU A 271 49.30 13.17 8.96
N ASP A 272 49.99 12.03 8.81
CA ASP A 272 49.57 10.92 7.93
C ASP A 272 48.57 9.93 8.57
N SER A 273 48.54 9.79 9.91
CA SER A 273 47.77 8.73 10.59
C SER A 273 46.32 9.10 10.92
N SER A 274 45.46 8.09 10.88
CA SER A 274 44.03 8.20 11.13
C SER A 274 43.65 8.31 12.62
N LEU A 275 44.60 8.60 13.51
CA LEU A 275 44.46 8.47 14.97
C LEU A 275 43.26 9.24 15.52
N GLN A 276 43.14 10.53 15.16
CA GLN A 276 42.04 11.38 15.63
C GLN A 276 40.69 10.88 15.09
N ALA A 277 40.66 10.37 13.86
CA ALA A 277 39.45 9.80 13.26
C ALA A 277 39.02 8.51 13.97
N TYR A 278 39.94 7.56 14.22
CA TYR A 278 39.63 6.35 14.98
C TYR A 278 39.17 6.65 16.41
N PHE A 279 39.76 7.64 17.08
CA PHE A 279 39.31 8.08 18.41
C PHE A 279 37.87 8.60 18.39
N ILE A 280 37.54 9.49 17.46
CA ILE A 280 36.18 10.02 17.28
C ILE A 280 35.20 8.90 16.95
N TYR A 281 35.54 8.00 16.02
CA TYR A 281 34.70 6.86 15.65
C TYR A 281 34.49 5.88 16.81
N ALA A 282 35.52 5.61 17.62
CA ALA A 282 35.42 4.74 18.80
C ALA A 282 34.47 5.33 19.86
N ILE A 283 34.54 6.63 20.13
CA ILE A 283 33.61 7.32 21.05
C ILE A 283 32.18 7.26 20.51
N VAL A 284 31.97 7.63 19.25
CA VAL A 284 30.63 7.61 18.63
C VAL A 284 30.02 6.21 18.66
N MET A 285 30.80 5.17 18.30
CA MET A 285 30.33 3.78 18.34
C MET A 285 30.09 3.26 19.75
N SER A 286 30.84 3.73 20.75
CA SER A 286 30.58 3.42 22.16
C SER A 286 29.22 3.98 22.62
N VAL A 287 28.92 5.24 22.28
CA VAL A 287 27.62 5.88 22.57
C VAL A 287 26.48 5.15 21.87
N VAL A 288 26.62 4.84 20.58
CA VAL A 288 25.63 4.05 19.81
C VAL A 288 25.39 2.70 20.46
N THR A 289 26.44 1.99 20.88
CA THR A 289 26.34 0.66 21.51
C THR A 289 25.57 0.73 22.84
N VAL A 290 25.86 1.72 23.69
CA VAL A 290 25.12 1.91 24.96
C VAL A 290 23.63 2.20 24.69
N ILE A 291 23.33 3.10 23.74
CA ILE A 291 21.95 3.42 23.37
C ILE A 291 21.21 2.19 22.83
N THR A 292 21.82 1.43 21.91
CA THR A 292 21.22 0.19 21.37
C THR A 292 20.95 -0.84 22.46
N LEU A 293 21.90 -1.06 23.38
CA LEU A 293 21.72 -1.98 24.51
C LEU A 293 20.57 -1.54 25.42
N LEU A 294 20.49 -0.25 25.77
CA LEU A 294 19.40 0.29 26.58
C LEU A 294 18.03 0.12 25.89
N ILE A 295 17.93 0.40 24.59
CA ILE A 295 16.72 0.20 23.80
C ILE A 295 16.29 -1.29 23.85
N VAL A 296 17.22 -2.22 23.60
CA VAL A 296 16.92 -3.66 23.63
C VAL A 296 16.43 -4.11 25.02
N LEU A 297 17.08 -3.67 26.10
CA LEU A 297 16.69 -3.99 27.47
C LEU A 297 15.29 -3.46 27.82
N VAL A 298 14.99 -2.21 27.45
CA VAL A 298 13.67 -1.59 27.66
C VAL A 298 12.59 -2.29 26.83
N MET A 299 12.89 -2.64 25.58
CA MET A 299 11.93 -3.26 24.67
C MET A 299 11.68 -4.75 24.93
N ARG A 300 12.45 -5.43 25.81
CA ARG A 300 12.32 -6.88 26.08
C ARG A 300 10.88 -7.36 26.32
N LYS A 301 10.09 -6.62 27.11
CA LYS A 301 8.68 -6.94 27.40
C LYS A 301 7.77 -6.72 26.18
N ARG A 302 8.10 -5.79 25.28
CA ARG A 302 7.35 -5.52 24.04
C ARG A 302 7.66 -6.59 22.98
N ILE A 303 8.94 -6.96 22.82
CA ILE A 303 9.37 -8.05 21.96
C ILE A 303 8.62 -9.35 22.32
N ALA A 304 8.56 -9.72 23.60
CA ALA A 304 7.84 -10.92 24.05
C ALA A 304 6.35 -10.93 23.62
N LEU A 305 5.65 -9.79 23.71
CA LEU A 305 4.26 -9.67 23.25
C LEU A 305 4.16 -9.80 21.72
N VAL A 306 5.04 -9.14 20.97
CA VAL A 306 5.10 -9.26 19.50
C VAL A 306 5.30 -10.72 19.07
N MET A 307 6.19 -11.46 19.76
CA MET A 307 6.41 -12.88 19.47
C MET A 307 5.14 -13.74 19.69
N GLN A 308 4.32 -13.42 20.70
CA GLN A 308 3.02 -14.09 20.88
C GLN A 308 2.02 -13.68 19.80
N LEU A 309 1.95 -12.41 19.42
CA LEU A 309 1.07 -11.93 18.33
C LEU A 309 1.37 -12.62 17.00
N PHE A 310 2.65 -12.75 16.62
CA PHE A 310 3.07 -13.53 15.45
C PHE A 310 2.70 -15.01 15.58
N ARG A 311 2.84 -15.61 16.77
CA ARG A 311 2.46 -17.02 17.00
C ARG A 311 0.95 -17.24 16.83
N GLU A 312 0.12 -16.30 17.28
CA GLU A 312 -1.33 -16.34 17.06
C GLU A 312 -1.70 -16.05 15.59
N ALA A 313 -1.02 -15.11 14.93
CA ALA A 313 -1.18 -14.85 13.50
C ALA A 313 -0.88 -16.12 12.66
N GLY A 314 0.20 -16.85 13.00
CA GLY A 314 0.51 -18.14 12.39
C GLY A 314 -0.57 -19.21 12.59
N LYS A 315 -1.27 -19.22 13.75
CA LYS A 315 -2.42 -20.11 13.98
C LYS A 315 -3.67 -19.67 13.20
N ALA A 316 -3.91 -18.37 13.08
CA ALA A 316 -5.02 -17.81 12.31
C ALA A 316 -4.87 -18.12 10.83
N VAL A 317 -3.68 -17.89 10.25
CA VAL A 317 -3.34 -18.29 8.87
C VAL A 317 -3.50 -19.79 8.66
N TYR A 318 -3.01 -20.63 9.58
CA TYR A 318 -3.17 -22.09 9.48
C TYR A 318 -4.64 -22.56 9.54
N SER A 319 -5.46 -21.88 10.35
CA SER A 319 -6.91 -22.16 10.41
C SER A 319 -7.69 -21.63 9.21
N MET A 320 -7.12 -20.67 8.46
CA MET A 320 -7.78 -19.95 7.37
C MET A 320 -6.81 -19.76 6.18
N PRO A 321 -6.33 -20.84 5.54
CA PRO A 321 -5.31 -20.77 4.49
C PRO A 321 -5.74 -19.93 3.27
N ALA A 322 -7.05 -19.77 3.05
CA ALA A 322 -7.60 -18.87 2.03
C ALA A 322 -7.15 -17.40 2.18
N LEU A 323 -6.69 -16.96 3.35
CA LEU A 323 -6.08 -15.63 3.53
C LEU A 323 -4.83 -15.43 2.66
N LEU A 324 -4.09 -16.50 2.36
CA LEU A 324 -2.89 -16.45 1.50
C LEU A 324 -3.22 -16.24 0.02
N LEU A 325 -4.47 -16.43 -0.40
CA LEU A 325 -4.92 -16.14 -1.78
C LEU A 325 -5.32 -14.67 -1.97
N GLN A 326 -5.57 -13.94 -0.88
CA GLN A 326 -6.04 -12.55 -0.94
C GLN A 326 -5.12 -11.58 -1.68
N PRO A 327 -3.78 -11.58 -1.50
CA PRO A 327 -2.93 -10.64 -2.22
C PRO A 327 -2.90 -10.97 -3.73
N ILE A 328 -3.00 -12.24 -4.13
CA ILE A 328 -3.03 -12.64 -5.54
C ILE A 328 -4.21 -11.98 -6.26
N TYR A 329 -5.41 -12.03 -5.68
CA TYR A 329 -6.60 -11.38 -6.22
C TYR A 329 -6.45 -9.84 -6.27
N THR A 330 -6.03 -9.22 -5.16
CA THR A 330 -5.90 -7.77 -5.06
C THR A 330 -4.88 -7.20 -6.05
N TYR A 331 -3.69 -7.79 -6.14
CA TYR A 331 -2.64 -7.33 -7.05
C TYR A 331 -2.96 -7.64 -8.51
N LEU A 332 -3.72 -8.71 -8.81
CA LEU A 332 -4.26 -8.94 -10.15
C LEU A 332 -5.23 -7.82 -10.57
N LEU A 333 -6.16 -7.41 -9.70
CA LEU A 333 -7.08 -6.30 -9.97
C LEU A 333 -6.36 -4.96 -10.12
N ILE A 334 -5.33 -4.68 -9.31
CA ILE A 334 -4.49 -3.50 -9.43
C ILE A 334 -3.72 -3.52 -10.77
N GLY A 335 -3.19 -4.67 -11.19
CA GLY A 335 -2.54 -4.86 -12.49
C GLY A 335 -3.49 -4.58 -13.66
N LEU A 336 -4.69 -5.16 -13.64
CA LEU A 336 -5.74 -4.88 -14.63
C LEU A 336 -6.11 -3.39 -14.67
N SER A 337 -6.18 -2.74 -13.52
CA SER A 337 -6.48 -1.30 -13.42
C SER A 337 -5.33 -0.43 -13.95
N MET A 338 -4.08 -0.86 -13.80
CA MET A 338 -2.93 -0.20 -14.42
C MET A 338 -3.01 -0.28 -15.95
N PHE A 339 -3.36 -1.44 -16.52
CA PHE A 339 -3.58 -1.56 -17.98
C PHE A 339 -4.74 -0.67 -18.45
N ALA A 340 -5.86 -0.65 -17.73
CA ALA A 340 -6.99 0.23 -18.03
C ALA A 340 -6.62 1.72 -17.95
N TRP A 341 -5.81 2.12 -16.97
CA TRP A 341 -5.31 3.49 -16.83
C TRP A 341 -4.38 3.90 -17.97
N ILE A 342 -3.46 3.01 -18.41
CA ILE A 342 -2.60 3.24 -19.58
C ILE A 342 -3.46 3.40 -20.84
N TYR A 343 -4.44 2.52 -21.05
CA TYR A 343 -5.36 2.58 -22.19
C TYR A 343 -6.16 3.90 -22.21
N CYS A 344 -6.69 4.33 -21.07
CA CYS A 344 -7.35 5.62 -20.93
C CYS A 344 -6.38 6.80 -21.17
N MET A 345 -5.13 6.71 -20.71
CA MET A 345 -4.11 7.74 -20.99
C MET A 345 -3.80 7.85 -22.48
N LEU A 346 -3.72 6.75 -23.23
CA LEU A 346 -3.49 6.78 -24.69
C LEU A 346 -4.63 7.51 -25.44
N TRP A 347 -5.88 7.28 -25.03
CA TRP A 347 -7.03 8.03 -25.56
C TRP A 347 -6.99 9.51 -25.19
N ILE A 348 -6.75 9.85 -23.92
CA ILE A 348 -6.70 11.25 -23.46
C ILE A 348 -5.52 11.99 -24.11
N GLU A 349 -4.36 11.35 -24.27
CA GLU A 349 -3.18 11.99 -24.85
C GLU A 349 -3.27 12.17 -26.37
N SER A 350 -3.97 11.28 -27.09
CA SER A 350 -4.22 11.41 -28.54
C SER A 350 -5.35 12.38 -28.89
N ALA A 351 -6.21 12.71 -27.92
CA ALA A 351 -7.32 13.65 -28.09
C ALA A 351 -6.86 15.10 -28.22
N GLY A 352 -7.53 15.83 -29.12
CA GLY A 352 -7.37 17.28 -29.23
C GLY A 352 -8.19 17.89 -30.36
N THR A 353 -8.45 19.19 -30.25
CA THR A 353 -9.09 20.01 -31.27
C THR A 353 -8.07 20.43 -32.32
N VAL A 354 -8.47 20.36 -33.60
CA VAL A 354 -7.63 20.72 -34.74
C VAL A 354 -7.46 22.25 -34.76
N TYR A 355 -6.22 22.73 -34.84
CA TYR A 355 -5.94 24.15 -35.08
C TYR A 355 -4.73 24.34 -36.00
N ARG A 356 -4.78 25.37 -36.85
CA ARG A 356 -3.68 25.73 -37.75
C ARG A 356 -2.73 26.70 -37.01
N ASN A 357 -1.43 26.39 -37.04
CA ASN A 357 -0.36 27.25 -36.52
C ASN A 357 0.72 27.38 -37.61
N LYS A 358 0.84 28.59 -38.18
CA LYS A 358 1.58 28.84 -39.42
C LYS A 358 1.10 27.84 -40.51
N MET A 359 2.00 27.24 -41.28
CA MET A 359 1.66 26.23 -42.30
C MET A 359 1.53 24.80 -41.75
N ARG A 360 1.12 24.60 -40.49
CA ARG A 360 0.98 23.27 -39.90
C ARG A 360 -0.28 23.12 -39.06
N ILE A 361 -0.92 21.98 -39.18
CA ILE A 361 -2.02 21.55 -38.34
C ILE A 361 -1.44 20.89 -37.07
N ASN A 362 -1.95 21.29 -35.91
CA ASN A 362 -1.63 20.71 -34.62
C ASN A 362 -2.91 20.45 -33.83
N PHE A 363 -2.81 19.60 -32.81
CA PHE A 363 -3.93 19.28 -31.92
C PHE A 363 -3.75 20.01 -30.58
N ARG A 364 -4.74 20.82 -30.18
CA ARG A 364 -4.79 21.49 -28.88
C ARG A 364 -5.61 20.65 -27.91
N LYS A 365 -5.17 20.55 -26.66
CA LYS A 365 -5.97 19.93 -25.59
C LYS A 365 -6.86 21.02 -24.98
N ASP A 366 -8.17 20.90 -25.14
CA ASP A 366 -9.15 21.77 -24.47
C ASP A 366 -9.07 21.61 -22.94
N ALA A 367 -9.65 22.54 -22.17
CA ALA A 367 -9.72 22.45 -20.71
C ALA A 367 -10.25 21.09 -20.22
N LEU A 368 -11.31 20.56 -20.85
CA LEU A 368 -11.88 19.24 -20.58
C LEU A 368 -10.84 18.11 -20.67
N LEU A 369 -9.96 18.13 -21.68
CA LEU A 369 -8.91 17.14 -21.92
C LEU A 369 -7.69 17.34 -21.02
N ILE A 370 -7.50 18.53 -20.44
CA ILE A 370 -6.52 18.77 -19.38
C ILE A 370 -7.05 18.19 -18.06
N THR A 371 -8.31 18.47 -17.72
CA THR A 371 -8.99 17.92 -16.54
C THR A 371 -9.04 16.39 -16.59
N ALA A 372 -9.36 15.79 -17.75
CA ALA A 372 -9.44 14.34 -17.92
C ALA A 372 -8.14 13.59 -17.55
N ARG A 373 -6.96 14.19 -17.75
CA ARG A 373 -5.67 13.57 -17.35
C ARG A 373 -5.54 13.45 -15.84
N TRP A 374 -5.80 14.56 -15.14
CA TRP A 374 -5.77 14.60 -13.68
C TRP A 374 -6.86 13.71 -13.08
N TYR A 375 -8.04 13.69 -13.70
CA TYR A 375 -9.13 12.81 -13.30
C TYR A 375 -8.80 11.32 -13.49
N ASN A 376 -8.16 10.93 -14.61
CA ASN A 376 -7.71 9.55 -14.83
C ASN A 376 -6.69 9.11 -13.76
N LEU A 377 -5.74 9.99 -13.40
CA LEU A 377 -4.78 9.74 -12.32
C LEU A 377 -5.46 9.62 -10.95
N PHE A 378 -6.44 10.49 -10.67
CA PHE A 378 -7.25 10.44 -9.44
C PHE A 378 -8.03 9.12 -9.32
N VAL A 379 -8.77 8.74 -10.36
CA VAL A 379 -9.54 7.49 -10.40
C VAL A 379 -8.62 6.29 -10.19
N PHE A 380 -7.45 6.25 -10.83
CA PHE A 380 -6.47 5.19 -10.59
C PHE A 380 -6.03 5.10 -9.13
N PHE A 381 -5.69 6.22 -8.48
CA PHE A 381 -5.32 6.21 -7.06
C PHE A 381 -6.47 5.75 -6.15
N VAL A 382 -7.70 6.23 -6.40
CA VAL A 382 -8.89 5.81 -5.63
C VAL A 382 -9.17 4.32 -5.85
N THR A 383 -9.09 3.80 -7.08
CA THR A 383 -9.29 2.38 -7.39
C THR A 383 -8.26 1.49 -6.71
N CYS A 384 -6.98 1.86 -6.70
CA CYS A 384 -5.95 1.11 -5.99
C CYS A 384 -6.20 1.08 -4.47
N GLU A 385 -6.52 2.21 -3.85
CA GLU A 385 -6.82 2.26 -2.41
C GLU A 385 -8.14 1.54 -2.07
N PHE A 386 -9.11 1.52 -2.98
CA PHE A 386 -10.35 0.77 -2.83
C PHE A 386 -10.09 -0.74 -2.78
N PHE A 387 -9.28 -1.29 -3.70
CA PHE A 387 -8.93 -2.72 -3.66
C PHE A 387 -8.08 -3.09 -2.44
N LEU A 388 -7.11 -2.25 -2.05
CA LEU A 388 -6.35 -2.45 -0.81
C LEU A 388 -7.25 -2.37 0.43
N GLY A 389 -8.23 -1.47 0.46
CA GLY A 389 -9.21 -1.37 1.55
C GLY A 389 -10.16 -2.58 1.62
N CYS A 390 -10.66 -3.06 0.47
CA CYS A 390 -11.39 -4.32 0.38
C CYS A 390 -10.57 -5.49 0.95
N GLN A 391 -9.27 -5.55 0.62
CA GLN A 391 -8.35 -6.53 1.17
C GLN A 391 -8.25 -6.43 2.70
N HIS A 392 -7.95 -5.26 3.24
CA HIS A 392 -7.83 -5.04 4.68
C HIS A 392 -9.11 -5.43 5.42
N MET A 393 -10.28 -5.02 4.91
CA MET A 393 -11.59 -5.35 5.51
C MET A 393 -11.90 -6.84 5.52
N VAL A 394 -11.66 -7.57 4.42
CA VAL A 394 -11.87 -9.03 4.40
C VAL A 394 -10.94 -9.75 5.36
N VAL A 395 -9.67 -9.35 5.43
CA VAL A 395 -8.70 -9.92 6.39
C VAL A 395 -9.15 -9.64 7.82
N ALA A 396 -9.50 -8.40 8.15
CA ALA A 396 -9.95 -8.02 9.48
C ALA A 396 -11.25 -8.76 9.88
N LEU A 397 -12.23 -8.89 8.97
CA LEU A 397 -13.47 -9.64 9.21
C LEU A 397 -13.20 -11.12 9.49
N ALA A 398 -12.29 -11.74 8.74
CA ALA A 398 -11.91 -13.14 8.95
C ALA A 398 -11.15 -13.33 10.26
N VAL A 399 -10.21 -12.43 10.58
CA VAL A 399 -9.41 -12.48 11.81
C VAL A 399 -10.26 -12.19 13.05
N ALA A 400 -11.08 -11.15 13.07
CA ALA A 400 -11.96 -10.83 14.20
C ALA A 400 -12.96 -11.97 14.45
N ARG A 401 -13.57 -12.53 13.39
CA ARG A 401 -14.44 -13.71 13.51
C ARG A 401 -13.67 -14.92 14.06
N TRP A 402 -12.42 -15.14 13.64
CA TRP A 402 -11.59 -16.22 14.17
C TRP A 402 -11.20 -16.01 15.62
N PHE A 403 -10.83 -14.80 16.01
CA PHE A 403 -10.40 -14.44 17.36
C PHE A 403 -11.54 -14.70 18.35
N PHE A 404 -12.70 -14.07 18.14
CA PHE A 404 -13.86 -14.13 19.03
C PHE A 404 -14.72 -15.42 18.92
N THR A 405 -14.34 -16.39 18.08
CA THR A 405 -14.99 -17.72 18.09
C THR A 405 -14.24 -18.67 19.02
N ARG A 406 -14.88 -19.22 20.08
CA ARG A 406 -14.23 -20.16 21.01
C ARG A 406 -13.84 -21.48 20.35
N ASP A 407 -14.80 -22.24 19.83
CA ASP A 407 -14.52 -23.50 19.12
C ASP A 407 -14.09 -23.24 17.67
N LYS A 408 -12.79 -23.42 17.41
CA LYS A 408 -12.22 -23.17 16.09
C LYS A 408 -12.70 -24.15 15.01
N LYS A 409 -13.26 -25.32 15.37
CA LYS A 409 -13.78 -26.32 14.41
C LYS A 409 -15.03 -25.83 13.66
N ARG A 410 -15.77 -24.88 14.24
CA ARG A 410 -16.99 -24.30 13.64
C ARG A 410 -16.73 -23.21 12.59
N LEU A 411 -15.46 -22.87 12.32
CA LEU A 411 -15.11 -21.87 11.30
C LEU A 411 -15.12 -22.47 9.88
N SER A 412 -16.30 -22.58 9.28
CA SER A 412 -16.44 -22.85 7.85
C SER A 412 -16.50 -21.56 7.03
N LEU A 413 -15.69 -21.47 5.95
CA LEU A 413 -15.69 -20.39 4.94
C LEU A 413 -15.63 -18.97 5.52
N THR A 414 -14.73 -18.70 6.46
CA THR A 414 -14.57 -17.38 7.10
C THR A 414 -14.26 -16.26 6.11
N VAL A 415 -13.28 -16.47 5.22
CA VAL A 415 -12.85 -15.48 4.21
C VAL A 415 -13.98 -15.21 3.22
N THR A 416 -14.66 -16.25 2.71
CA THR A 416 -15.81 -16.11 1.80
C THR A 416 -16.99 -15.38 2.46
N LYS A 417 -17.28 -15.67 3.73
CA LYS A 417 -18.28 -14.92 4.52
C LYS A 417 -17.84 -13.46 4.74
N GLY A 418 -16.54 -13.22 4.93
CA GLY A 418 -15.94 -11.88 4.99
C GLY A 418 -16.17 -11.09 3.69
N PHE A 419 -15.95 -11.70 2.53
CA PHE A 419 -16.33 -11.12 1.23
C PHE A 419 -17.83 -10.83 1.12
N GLY A 420 -18.69 -11.74 1.59
CA GLY A 420 -20.14 -11.52 1.64
C GLY A 420 -20.53 -10.31 2.50
N TYR A 421 -19.92 -10.16 3.69
CA TYR A 421 -20.14 -8.98 4.53
C TYR A 421 -19.58 -7.69 3.93
N LEU A 422 -18.40 -7.74 3.29
CA LEU A 422 -17.83 -6.59 2.57
C LEU A 422 -18.80 -6.08 1.51
N ILE A 423 -19.21 -6.95 0.58
CA ILE A 423 -20.06 -6.58 -0.58
C ILE A 423 -21.44 -6.10 -0.12
N ARG A 424 -22.02 -6.77 0.90
CA ARG A 424 -23.39 -6.45 1.35
C ARG A 424 -23.49 -5.22 2.26
N TYR A 425 -22.46 -4.94 3.06
CA TYR A 425 -22.58 -3.95 4.15
C TYR A 425 -21.50 -2.86 4.14
N HIS A 426 -20.26 -3.14 3.74
CA HIS A 426 -19.12 -2.26 4.07
C HIS A 426 -18.44 -1.57 2.88
N LEU A 427 -18.94 -1.72 1.64
CA LEU A 427 -18.38 -1.04 0.46
C LEU A 427 -18.32 0.50 0.60
N GLY A 428 -19.28 1.13 1.30
CA GLY A 428 -19.26 2.57 1.55
C GLY A 428 -18.10 3.01 2.45
N THR A 429 -17.82 2.25 3.50
CA THR A 429 -16.68 2.51 4.40
C THR A 429 -15.35 2.42 3.65
N ILE A 430 -15.23 1.47 2.72
CA ILE A 430 -14.04 1.36 1.85
C ILE A 430 -13.96 2.52 0.86
N ALA A 431 -15.09 2.91 0.26
CA ALA A 431 -15.15 4.09 -0.62
C ALA A 431 -14.71 5.37 0.11
N PHE A 432 -15.08 5.54 1.39
CA PHE A 432 -14.70 6.69 2.21
C PHE A 432 -13.19 6.77 2.43
N GLY A 433 -12.56 5.71 2.92
CA GLY A 433 -11.10 5.68 3.10
C GLY A 433 -10.33 5.83 1.79
N ALA A 434 -10.78 5.16 0.72
CA ALA A 434 -10.18 5.24 -0.60
C ALA A 434 -10.26 6.65 -1.22
N LEU A 435 -11.38 7.35 -1.07
CA LEU A 435 -11.55 8.72 -1.56
C LEU A 435 -10.65 9.70 -0.81
N ILE A 436 -10.58 9.64 0.53
CA ILE A 436 -9.74 10.55 1.31
C ILE A 436 -8.25 10.37 0.96
N ILE A 437 -7.76 9.13 0.93
CA ILE A 437 -6.35 8.86 0.56
C ILE A 437 -6.09 9.25 -0.90
N GLY A 438 -7.04 8.97 -1.80
CA GLY A 438 -6.95 9.34 -3.22
C GLY A 438 -6.87 10.85 -3.46
N ILE A 439 -7.64 11.65 -2.72
CA ILE A 439 -7.61 13.13 -2.78
C ILE A 439 -6.23 13.65 -2.34
N VAL A 440 -5.71 13.17 -1.20
CA VAL A 440 -4.40 13.62 -0.69
C VAL A 440 -3.27 13.24 -1.66
N ARG A 441 -3.30 12.04 -2.24
CA ARG A 441 -2.35 11.63 -3.28
C ARG A 441 -2.44 12.48 -4.54
N LEU A 442 -3.64 12.87 -4.97
CA LEU A 442 -3.81 13.78 -6.11
C LEU A 442 -3.19 15.16 -5.82
N VAL A 443 -3.48 15.75 -4.66
CA VAL A 443 -2.91 17.04 -4.24
C VAL A 443 -1.38 16.97 -4.19
N ARG A 444 -0.83 15.88 -3.62
CA ARG A 444 0.62 15.63 -3.58
C ARG A 444 1.22 15.59 -4.99
N ALA A 445 0.60 14.85 -5.91
CA ALA A 445 1.03 14.76 -7.31
C ALA A 445 0.92 16.10 -8.07
N MET A 446 -0.11 16.89 -7.81
CA MET A 446 -0.27 18.24 -8.37
C MET A 446 0.86 19.17 -7.91
N ILE A 447 1.22 19.17 -6.63
CA ILE A 447 2.34 19.97 -6.11
C ILE A 447 3.67 19.50 -6.73
N SER A 448 3.89 18.19 -6.92
CA SER A 448 5.09 17.67 -7.60
C SER A 448 5.17 18.13 -9.06
N PHE A 449 4.04 18.24 -9.74
CA PHE A 449 3.99 18.80 -11.10
C PHE A 449 4.27 20.30 -11.10
N VAL A 450 3.71 21.07 -10.16
CA VAL A 450 3.96 22.51 -10.01
C VAL A 450 5.44 22.77 -9.70
N GLN A 451 6.06 22.03 -8.77
CA GLN A 451 7.50 22.06 -8.51
C GLN A 451 8.32 21.90 -9.79
N ASN A 452 8.01 20.89 -10.61
CA ASN A 452 8.72 20.64 -11.86
C ASN A 452 8.51 21.74 -12.94
N ARG A 453 7.44 22.55 -12.84
CA ARG A 453 7.23 23.73 -13.70
C ARG A 453 7.93 24.98 -13.17
N LEU A 454 7.96 25.16 -11.85
CA LEU A 454 8.57 26.31 -11.18
C LEU A 454 10.10 26.23 -11.08
N LYS A 455 10.73 25.09 -11.41
CA LYS A 455 12.20 24.98 -11.61
C LYS A 455 12.80 25.99 -12.62
N LYS A 456 11.98 26.69 -13.41
CA LYS A 456 12.40 27.80 -14.30
C LYS A 456 12.47 29.17 -13.61
N PHE A 457 11.87 29.30 -12.44
CA PHE A 457 11.79 30.51 -11.62
C PHE A 457 12.34 30.17 -10.21
N ASP A 458 13.54 29.59 -10.19
CA ASP A 458 14.12 28.94 -9.01
C ASP A 458 14.57 29.98 -7.98
N ASN A 459 13.73 30.20 -6.96
CA ASN A 459 14.04 30.97 -5.77
C ASN A 459 14.10 30.01 -4.58
N ASP A 460 15.13 30.09 -3.73
CA ASP A 460 15.33 29.20 -2.59
C ASP A 460 14.11 29.12 -1.65
N LEU A 461 13.45 30.26 -1.41
CA LEU A 461 12.22 30.33 -0.61
C LEU A 461 11.09 29.47 -1.20
N VAL A 462 10.87 29.53 -2.51
CA VAL A 462 9.81 28.77 -3.19
C VAL A 462 10.15 27.28 -3.15
N ARG A 463 11.43 26.94 -3.34
CA ARG A 463 11.94 25.57 -3.24
C ARG A 463 11.74 25.00 -1.83
N GLY A 464 12.07 25.76 -0.80
CA GLY A 464 11.88 25.41 0.62
C GLY A 464 10.42 25.20 0.99
N ILE A 465 9.53 26.15 0.63
CA ILE A 465 8.08 26.04 0.89
C ILE A 465 7.51 24.78 0.24
N LEU A 466 7.77 24.55 -1.06
CA LEU A 466 7.21 23.41 -1.78
C LEU A 466 7.75 22.07 -1.25
N TRP A 467 9.02 22.02 -0.82
CA TRP A 467 9.60 20.84 -0.17
C TRP A 467 8.95 20.55 1.19
N CYS A 468 8.74 21.59 2.01
CA CYS A 468 8.01 21.48 3.27
C CYS A 468 6.57 20.98 3.07
N CYS A 469 5.82 21.57 2.12
CA CYS A 469 4.47 21.11 1.79
C CYS A 469 4.42 19.64 1.33
N GLN A 470 5.39 19.18 0.53
CA GLN A 470 5.50 17.77 0.15
C GLN A 470 5.74 16.87 1.36
N CYS A 471 6.63 17.25 2.28
CA CYS A 471 6.89 16.52 3.51
C CYS A 471 5.63 16.42 4.39
N CYS A 472 4.95 17.55 4.64
CA CYS A 472 3.73 17.59 5.43
C CYS A 472 2.61 16.71 4.83
N LEU A 473 2.41 16.76 3.50
CA LEU A 473 1.41 15.93 2.82
C LEU A 473 1.79 14.44 2.80
N TRP A 474 3.08 14.11 2.72
CA TRP A 474 3.54 12.73 2.87
C TRP A 474 3.24 12.20 4.29
N CYS A 475 3.58 12.96 5.33
CA CYS A 475 3.26 12.63 6.72
C CYS A 475 1.74 12.47 6.93
N PHE A 476 0.94 13.37 6.36
CA PHE A 476 -0.52 13.30 6.43
C PHE A 476 -1.09 12.07 5.70
N GLU A 477 -0.56 11.72 4.51
CA GLU A 477 -0.93 10.48 3.81
C GLU A 477 -0.58 9.23 4.63
N CYS A 478 0.58 9.19 5.28
CA CYS A 478 0.97 8.12 6.19
C CYS A 478 0.03 8.00 7.40
N ALA A 479 -0.29 9.12 8.06
CA ALA A 479 -1.23 9.15 9.18
C ALA A 479 -2.64 8.72 8.77
N LEU A 480 -3.13 9.16 7.60
CA LEU A 480 -4.42 8.76 7.05
C LEU A 480 -4.48 7.26 6.72
N LYS A 481 -3.42 6.68 6.15
CA LYS A 481 -3.35 5.23 5.90
C LYS A 481 -3.40 4.43 7.20
N PHE A 482 -2.64 4.85 8.21
CA PHE A 482 -2.66 4.23 9.53
C PHE A 482 -4.06 4.30 10.16
N LEU A 483 -4.69 5.48 10.19
CA LEU A 483 -6.04 5.65 10.73
C LEU A 483 -7.08 4.83 9.95
N THR A 484 -7.03 4.86 8.61
CA THR A 484 -7.93 4.13 7.72
C THR A 484 -7.86 2.62 7.93
N ARG A 485 -6.64 2.06 8.03
CA ARG A 485 -6.41 0.64 8.28
C ARG A 485 -7.01 0.20 9.62
N ASN A 486 -6.75 0.95 10.69
CA ASN A 486 -7.28 0.63 12.01
C ASN A 486 -8.80 0.85 12.10
N ALA A 487 -9.35 1.86 11.42
CA ALA A 487 -10.79 2.07 11.29
C ALA A 487 -11.49 0.87 10.62
N TYR A 488 -10.89 0.28 9.59
CA TYR A 488 -11.42 -0.94 8.95
C TYR A 488 -11.44 -2.14 9.91
N ILE A 489 -10.49 -2.25 10.85
CA ILE A 489 -10.48 -3.32 11.86
C ILE A 489 -11.62 -3.12 12.86
N GLU A 490 -11.82 -1.90 13.37
CA GLU A 490 -12.97 -1.59 14.24
C GLU A 490 -14.32 -1.81 13.57
N THR A 491 -14.48 -1.40 12.31
CA THR A 491 -15.68 -1.72 11.51
C THR A 491 -15.82 -3.24 11.31
N ALA A 492 -14.73 -3.98 11.17
CA ALA A 492 -14.78 -5.44 11.10
C ALA A 492 -15.23 -6.09 12.42
N ILE A 493 -14.90 -5.52 13.59
CA ILE A 493 -15.38 -6.00 14.90
C ILE A 493 -16.84 -5.61 15.13
N TYR A 494 -17.15 -4.30 15.07
CA TYR A 494 -18.42 -3.72 15.54
C TYR A 494 -19.45 -3.37 14.46
N GLY A 495 -19.12 -3.50 13.17
CA GLY A 495 -20.01 -3.12 12.08
C GLY A 495 -20.21 -1.60 11.91
N CYS A 496 -19.36 -0.78 12.55
CA CYS A 496 -19.43 0.68 12.56
C CYS A 496 -19.18 1.36 11.19
N ASN A 497 -19.70 2.57 11.02
CA ASN A 497 -19.31 3.47 9.94
C ASN A 497 -17.85 4.00 10.10
N PHE A 498 -17.26 4.53 9.02
CA PHE A 498 -15.82 4.87 8.96
C PHE A 498 -15.37 5.77 10.11
N CYS A 499 -16.05 6.90 10.31
CA CYS A 499 -15.63 7.91 11.29
C CYS A 499 -15.73 7.39 12.74
N THR A 500 -16.76 6.59 13.05
CA THR A 500 -16.93 6.05 14.40
C THR A 500 -15.95 4.90 14.65
N GLY A 501 -15.70 4.04 13.66
CA GLY A 501 -14.65 3.03 13.71
C GLY A 501 -13.27 3.66 13.89
N GLY A 502 -12.93 4.69 13.12
CA GLY A 502 -11.66 5.43 13.27
C GLY A 502 -11.50 6.10 14.64
N LYS A 503 -12.58 6.66 15.20
CA LYS A 503 -12.56 7.21 16.57
C LYS A 503 -12.25 6.14 17.62
N LYS A 504 -12.94 4.99 17.58
CA LYS A 504 -12.70 3.88 18.52
C LYS A 504 -11.28 3.33 18.39
N ALA A 505 -10.83 3.12 17.15
CA ALA A 505 -9.50 2.64 16.86
C ALA A 505 -8.43 3.56 17.45
N PHE A 506 -8.59 4.87 17.25
CA PHE A 506 -7.72 5.87 17.85
C PHE A 506 -7.79 5.85 19.38
N GLN A 507 -8.96 5.71 20.00
CA GLN A 507 -9.09 5.62 21.47
C GLN A 507 -8.39 4.37 22.04
N ALA A 508 -8.60 3.20 21.45
CA ALA A 508 -7.93 1.95 21.85
C ALA A 508 -6.40 2.08 21.78
N LEU A 509 -5.87 2.63 20.67
CA LEU A 509 -4.43 2.73 20.42
C LEU A 509 -3.75 3.90 21.16
N SER A 510 -4.43 5.04 21.33
CA SER A 510 -3.85 6.24 21.96
C SER A 510 -3.66 6.09 23.47
N SER A 511 -4.48 5.24 24.13
CA SER A 511 -4.44 4.96 25.57
C SER A 511 -3.03 4.65 26.10
N ASN A 512 -2.17 4.06 25.26
CA ASN A 512 -0.75 3.83 25.53
C ASN A 512 0.08 3.95 24.23
N ILE A 513 0.05 5.11 23.56
CA ILE A 513 0.63 5.29 22.21
C ILE A 513 2.10 4.83 22.07
N LEU A 514 2.97 5.09 23.07
CA LEU A 514 4.36 4.65 23.05
C LEU A 514 4.51 3.12 23.07
N ARG A 515 3.60 2.41 23.76
CA ARG A 515 3.56 0.93 23.76
C ARG A 515 3.12 0.41 22.40
N VAL A 516 2.13 1.04 21.77
CA VAL A 516 1.64 0.66 20.44
C VAL A 516 2.73 0.87 19.39
N ALA A 517 3.36 2.05 19.38
CA ALA A 517 4.46 2.37 18.47
C ALA A 517 5.63 1.38 18.61
N ALA A 518 6.02 1.04 19.84
CA ALA A 518 7.06 0.04 20.11
C ALA A 518 6.71 -1.38 19.64
N ILE A 519 5.43 -1.78 19.73
CA ILE A 519 4.94 -3.08 19.24
C ILE A 519 4.97 -3.10 17.70
N ASN A 520 4.47 -2.04 17.06
CA ASN A 520 4.46 -1.90 15.61
C ASN A 520 5.87 -1.90 15.03
N SER A 521 6.79 -1.10 15.58
CA SER A 521 8.17 -0.97 15.07
C SER A 521 8.95 -2.29 15.16
N VAL A 522 8.76 -3.08 16.22
CA VAL A 522 9.36 -4.42 16.32
C VAL A 522 8.69 -5.38 15.33
N GLY A 523 7.37 -5.33 15.16
CA GLY A 523 6.67 -6.12 14.16
C GLY A 523 7.18 -5.84 12.75
N ASP A 524 7.20 -4.57 12.35
CA ASP A 524 7.69 -4.09 11.05
C ASP A 524 9.13 -4.54 10.78
N PHE A 525 10.01 -4.47 11.79
CA PHE A 525 11.39 -4.93 11.69
C PHE A 525 11.50 -6.44 11.39
N VAL A 526 10.70 -7.27 12.07
CA VAL A 526 10.67 -8.72 11.83
C VAL A 526 10.11 -9.05 10.43
N LEU A 527 9.09 -8.32 9.99
CA LEU A 527 8.51 -8.47 8.66
C LEU A 527 9.48 -7.98 7.57
N PHE A 528 10.25 -6.92 7.83
CA PHE A 528 11.32 -6.45 6.95
C PHE A 528 12.43 -7.50 6.82
N LEU A 529 12.89 -8.08 7.93
CA LEU A 529 13.88 -9.16 7.94
C LEU A 529 13.38 -10.38 7.13
N GLY A 530 12.09 -10.71 7.22
CA GLY A 530 11.47 -11.74 6.38
C GLY A 530 11.55 -11.43 4.88
N LYS A 531 11.31 -10.17 4.47
CA LYS A 531 11.47 -9.70 3.07
C LYS A 531 12.93 -9.85 2.62
N VAL A 532 13.90 -9.43 3.44
CA VAL A 532 15.33 -9.55 3.16
C VAL A 532 15.74 -11.02 2.98
N LEU A 533 15.30 -11.93 3.85
CA LEU A 533 15.62 -13.35 3.76
C LEU A 533 15.10 -13.97 2.45
N VAL A 534 13.87 -13.65 2.02
CA VAL A 534 13.32 -14.12 0.73
C VAL A 534 14.15 -13.60 -0.45
N VAL A 535 14.54 -12.33 -0.43
CA VAL A 535 15.39 -11.74 -1.49
C VAL A 535 16.74 -12.43 -1.54
N VAL A 536 17.42 -12.60 -0.40
CA VAL A 536 18.74 -13.26 -0.32
C VAL A 536 18.68 -14.70 -0.84
N LEU A 537 17.69 -15.50 -0.41
CA LEU A 537 17.52 -16.88 -0.88
C LEU A 537 17.22 -16.95 -2.39
N THR A 538 16.40 -16.03 -2.91
CA THR A 538 16.14 -15.93 -4.35
C THR A 538 17.38 -15.51 -5.13
N VAL A 539 18.17 -14.55 -4.64
CA VAL A 539 19.41 -14.10 -5.28
C VAL A 539 20.47 -15.19 -5.29
N ILE A 540 20.66 -15.94 -4.19
CA ILE A 540 21.58 -17.09 -4.15
C ILE A 540 21.15 -18.17 -5.18
N THR A 541 19.85 -18.45 -5.25
CA THR A 541 19.30 -19.39 -6.25
C THR A 541 19.47 -18.85 -7.67
N GLY A 542 19.31 -17.54 -7.86
CA GLY A 542 19.53 -16.85 -9.13
C GLY A 542 20.97 -16.90 -9.60
N ILE A 543 21.94 -16.69 -8.71
CA ILE A 543 23.37 -16.87 -9.00
C ILE A 543 23.62 -18.30 -9.51
N TYR A 544 23.15 -19.32 -8.79
CA TYR A 544 23.35 -20.72 -9.18
C TYR A 544 22.67 -21.13 -10.49
N LEU A 545 21.49 -20.57 -10.81
CA LEU A 545 20.78 -20.87 -12.06
C LEU A 545 21.34 -20.10 -13.25
N ILE A 546 21.69 -18.82 -13.08
CA ILE A 546 22.09 -17.92 -14.17
C ILE A 546 23.57 -18.07 -14.53
N GLN A 547 24.46 -18.37 -13.57
CA GLN A 547 25.87 -18.65 -13.86
C GLN A 547 26.09 -19.91 -14.71
N LYS A 548 25.11 -20.83 -14.77
CA LYS A 548 25.16 -22.02 -15.64
C LYS A 548 24.76 -21.75 -17.08
N LYS A 549 24.37 -20.52 -17.42
CA LYS A 549 23.83 -20.18 -18.74
C LYS A 549 24.84 -19.39 -19.57
N GLU A 550 25.31 -20.02 -20.64
CA GLU A 550 26.18 -19.40 -21.63
C GLU A 550 25.44 -18.32 -22.45
N GLY A 551 26.19 -17.38 -23.02
CA GLY A 551 25.65 -16.31 -23.87
C GLY A 551 25.09 -15.09 -23.11
N LEU A 552 25.39 -14.94 -21.81
CA LEU A 552 25.10 -13.75 -21.02
C LEU A 552 26.35 -12.90 -20.83
N GLN A 553 26.28 -11.60 -21.13
CA GLN A 553 27.40 -10.67 -20.94
C GLN A 553 27.40 -10.04 -19.54
N HIS A 554 26.22 -9.69 -19.01
CA HIS A 554 26.04 -9.13 -17.67
C HIS A 554 25.11 -10.01 -16.80
N PRO A 555 25.55 -11.22 -16.36
CA PRO A 555 24.73 -12.12 -15.55
C PRO A 555 24.12 -11.49 -14.29
N TRP A 556 24.80 -10.49 -13.73
CA TRP A 556 24.34 -9.76 -12.54
C TRP A 556 23.05 -8.95 -12.78
N VAL A 557 22.74 -8.53 -14.01
CA VAL A 557 21.56 -7.70 -14.29
C VAL A 557 20.26 -8.51 -14.18
N PRO A 558 20.11 -9.70 -14.82
CA PRO A 558 18.97 -10.58 -14.55
C PRO A 558 18.85 -11.01 -13.08
N ILE A 559 19.97 -11.23 -12.37
CA ILE A 559 19.98 -11.58 -10.93
C ILE A 559 19.46 -10.41 -10.08
N ALA A 560 19.92 -9.18 -10.33
CA ALA A 560 19.46 -7.99 -9.63
C ALA A 560 17.97 -7.72 -9.90
N LEU A 561 17.52 -7.88 -11.15
CA LEU A 561 16.10 -7.79 -11.51
C LEU A 561 15.26 -8.85 -10.79
N ALA A 562 15.73 -10.10 -10.72
CA ALA A 562 15.07 -11.16 -9.95
C ALA A 562 14.99 -10.83 -8.46
N GLY A 563 16.04 -10.22 -7.88
CA GLY A 563 16.04 -9.72 -6.50
C GLY A 563 14.99 -8.62 -6.24
N VAL A 564 14.85 -7.67 -7.16
CA VAL A 564 13.79 -6.63 -7.11
C VAL A 564 12.40 -7.25 -7.21
N LEU A 565 12.19 -8.19 -8.14
CA LEU A 565 10.92 -8.90 -8.28
C LEU A 565 10.60 -9.74 -7.02
N ALA A 566 11.61 -10.41 -6.43
CA ALA A 566 11.46 -11.14 -5.17
C ALA A 566 11.08 -10.22 -4.00
N PHE A 567 11.68 -9.01 -3.93
CA PHE A 567 11.29 -8.02 -2.93
C PHE A 567 9.81 -7.62 -3.07
N LEU A 568 9.38 -7.32 -4.30
CA LEU A 568 7.98 -6.97 -4.58
C LEU A 568 7.02 -8.12 -4.23
N VAL A 569 7.32 -9.35 -4.64
CA VAL A 569 6.51 -10.54 -4.30
C VAL A 569 6.46 -10.72 -2.78
N SER A 570 7.60 -10.68 -2.09
CA SER A 570 7.65 -10.83 -0.63
C SER A 570 6.84 -9.75 0.10
N HIS A 571 6.87 -8.50 -0.39
CA HIS A 571 6.06 -7.41 0.15
C HIS A 571 4.56 -7.71 0.02
N CYS A 572 4.10 -8.22 -1.12
CA CYS A 572 2.69 -8.53 -1.35
C CYS A 572 2.12 -9.55 -0.35
N PHE A 573 2.89 -10.60 -0.03
CA PHE A 573 2.45 -11.63 0.92
C PHE A 573 2.64 -11.21 2.38
N ILE A 574 3.76 -10.56 2.70
CA ILE A 574 4.08 -10.15 4.07
C ILE A 574 3.16 -9.00 4.55
N SER A 575 2.66 -8.13 3.66
CA SER A 575 1.69 -7.08 4.03
C SER A 575 0.32 -7.63 4.49
N ILE A 576 -0.10 -8.80 3.99
CA ILE A 576 -1.28 -9.51 4.53
C ILE A 576 -1.01 -9.99 5.94
N TYR A 577 0.19 -10.50 6.22
CA TYR A 577 0.53 -11.00 7.54
C TYR A 577 0.63 -9.86 8.57
N GLU A 578 1.15 -8.71 8.16
CA GLU A 578 1.09 -7.44 8.88
C GLU A 578 -0.37 -7.06 9.26
N MET A 579 -1.29 -7.11 8.29
CA MET A 579 -2.72 -6.83 8.52
C MET A 579 -3.37 -7.84 9.49
N ILE A 580 -2.93 -9.10 9.48
CA ILE A 580 -3.40 -10.13 10.42
C ILE A 580 -2.89 -9.84 11.84
N ILE A 581 -1.62 -9.46 11.99
CA ILE A 581 -1.03 -9.08 13.30
C ILE A 581 -1.81 -7.90 13.90
N ASP A 582 -2.03 -6.83 13.14
CA ASP A 582 -2.76 -5.65 13.63
C ASP A 582 -4.20 -5.99 14.01
N SER A 583 -4.87 -6.82 13.19
CA SER A 583 -6.24 -7.25 13.46
C SER A 583 -6.31 -8.07 14.75
N ILE A 584 -5.34 -8.97 15.00
CA ILE A 584 -5.24 -9.71 16.27
C ILE A 584 -4.90 -8.77 17.42
N PHE A 585 -4.01 -7.80 17.23
CA PHE A 585 -3.60 -6.85 18.26
C PHE A 585 -4.77 -5.98 18.71
N LEU A 586 -5.58 -5.46 17.78
CA LEU A 586 -6.75 -4.66 18.13
C LEU A 586 -7.85 -5.52 18.77
N CYS A 587 -8.10 -6.74 18.27
CA CYS A 587 -9.00 -7.70 18.94
C CYS A 587 -8.55 -8.02 20.37
N PHE A 588 -7.23 -8.15 20.61
CA PHE A 588 -6.64 -8.34 21.93
C PHE A 588 -6.82 -7.11 22.83
N CYS A 589 -6.65 -5.89 22.30
CA CYS A 589 -6.93 -4.66 23.05
C CYS A 589 -8.40 -4.57 23.49
N GLU A 590 -9.35 -4.86 22.58
CA GLU A 590 -10.78 -4.87 22.88
C GLU A 590 -11.16 -6.00 23.86
N ASP A 591 -10.58 -7.19 23.74
CA ASP A 591 -10.74 -8.30 24.70
C ASP A 591 -10.21 -7.90 26.09
N CYS A 592 -9.05 -7.25 26.17
CA CYS A 592 -8.50 -6.69 27.41
C CYS A 592 -9.39 -5.59 28.03
N ALA A 593 -10.08 -4.79 27.20
CA ALA A 593 -10.90 -3.66 27.67
C ALA A 593 -12.29 -4.09 28.13
N LYS A 594 -12.89 -5.10 27.49
CA LYS A 594 -14.29 -5.53 27.73
C LYS A 594 -14.46 -6.72 28.66
N ASN A 595 -13.42 -7.55 28.80
CA ASN A 595 -13.44 -8.77 29.60
C ASN A 595 -12.50 -8.65 30.81
N ASP A 596 -12.90 -9.24 31.93
CA ASP A 596 -12.17 -9.21 33.20
C ASP A 596 -11.37 -10.51 33.46
N GLY A 597 -11.74 -11.60 32.76
CA GLY A 597 -11.21 -12.95 32.98
C GLY A 597 -11.93 -13.75 34.07
N ILE A 598 -12.95 -13.18 34.72
CA ILE A 598 -13.69 -13.77 35.84
C ILE A 598 -15.17 -13.89 35.48
N SER A 599 -15.91 -12.78 35.47
CA SER A 599 -17.32 -12.76 35.04
C SER A 599 -17.46 -12.89 33.53
N ARG A 600 -16.48 -12.37 32.78
CA ARG A 600 -16.39 -12.40 31.33
C ARG A 600 -15.04 -13.00 30.94
N PRO A 601 -14.98 -14.30 30.59
CA PRO A 601 -13.73 -14.96 30.27
C PRO A 601 -13.18 -14.46 28.93
N TYR A 602 -11.88 -14.12 28.90
CA TYR A 602 -11.16 -13.66 27.72
C TYR A 602 -11.24 -14.64 26.53
N PHE A 603 -11.22 -14.10 25.32
CA PHE A 603 -11.14 -14.88 24.07
C PHE A 603 -9.69 -15.13 23.60
N MET A 604 -8.73 -14.32 24.08
CA MET A 604 -7.31 -14.46 23.77
C MET A 604 -6.72 -15.82 24.16
N SER A 605 -5.61 -16.21 23.53
CA SER A 605 -4.93 -17.46 23.86
C SER A 605 -4.26 -17.42 25.24
N ARG A 606 -3.99 -18.59 25.83
CA ARG A 606 -3.27 -18.71 27.11
C ARG A 606 -1.95 -17.92 27.15
N GLY A 607 -1.20 -17.86 26.05
CA GLY A 607 0.08 -17.13 25.98
C GLY A 607 -0.09 -15.59 25.98
N LEU A 608 -1.21 -15.08 25.47
CA LEU A 608 -1.58 -13.66 25.60
C LEU A 608 -2.10 -13.36 27.00
N MET A 609 -2.91 -14.25 27.58
CA MET A 609 -3.45 -14.13 28.94
C MET A 609 -2.34 -14.12 30.00
N GLU A 610 -1.39 -15.05 29.91
CA GLU A 610 -0.21 -15.14 30.79
C GLU A 610 0.63 -13.86 30.72
N PHE A 611 0.79 -13.27 29.53
CA PHE A 611 1.46 -11.98 29.36
C PHE A 611 0.71 -10.83 30.08
N VAL A 612 -0.62 -10.81 30.00
CA VAL A 612 -1.48 -9.83 30.69
C VAL A 612 -1.39 -10.01 32.20
N GLU A 613 -1.49 -11.24 32.72
CA GLU A 613 -1.34 -11.52 34.15
C GLU A 613 0.04 -11.12 34.68
N ASN A 614 1.11 -11.50 34.00
CA ASN A 614 2.47 -11.16 34.41
C ASN A 614 2.70 -9.63 34.36
N SER A 615 2.02 -8.92 33.47
CA SER A 615 1.99 -7.44 33.46
C SER A 615 1.20 -6.87 34.64
N LYS A 616 0.02 -7.42 34.96
CA LYS A 616 -0.81 -7.01 36.12
C LYS A 616 -0.08 -7.27 37.46
N LYS A 617 0.56 -8.43 37.62
CA LYS A 617 1.37 -8.80 38.80
C LYS A 617 2.54 -7.83 39.00
N ALA A 618 3.27 -7.51 37.93
CA ALA A 618 4.38 -6.56 37.99
C ALA A 618 3.96 -5.11 38.27
N LEU A 619 2.72 -4.72 37.95
CA LEU A 619 2.17 -3.42 38.34
C LEU A 619 1.81 -3.40 39.82
N ARG A 620 1.09 -4.42 40.32
CA ARG A 620 0.75 -4.52 41.76
C ARG A 620 2.00 -4.50 42.65
N GLN A 621 3.07 -5.18 42.24
CA GLN A 621 4.34 -5.16 42.98
C GLN A 621 4.99 -3.76 43.04
N LEU A 622 4.75 -2.90 42.05
CA LEU A 622 5.19 -1.49 42.07
C LEU A 622 4.26 -0.67 42.97
N ASP A 623 2.94 -0.85 42.87
CA ASP A 623 1.96 -0.20 43.73
C ASP A 623 2.11 -0.61 45.22
N GLU A 624 2.65 -1.82 45.49
CA GLU A 624 2.98 -2.35 46.83
C GLU A 624 4.37 -1.90 47.34
N THR A 625 5.20 -1.26 46.50
CA THR A 625 6.52 -0.73 46.90
C THR A 625 6.62 0.81 46.84
N GLN A 626 5.52 1.49 46.54
CA GLN A 626 5.34 2.95 46.67
C GLN A 626 4.55 3.31 47.93
#